data_AF-A0A9W6YXR0-F1
#
_entry.id   AF-A0A9W6YXR0-F1
#
_cell.length_a   1.000
_cell.length_b   1.000
_cell.length_c   1.000
_cell.angle_alpha   90.00
_cell.angle_beta   90.00
_cell.angle_gamma   90.00
#
_symmetry.space_group_name_H-M   'P 1'
#
loop_
_entity.id
_entity.type
_entity.pdbx_description
1 polymer ?
#
loop_
_entity_poly.entity_id
_entity_poly.type
_entity_poly.pdbx_seq_one_letter_code
_entity_poly.pdbx_strand_id
1 'polypeptide(L)'
;MFLKLSNIITGLVLFLATFSNALKVGNEKIKLDSSVSSSLTLPLDLNNTYITVSFNLIDNEDMKLISKPEQVAVLLSTADQQLSSYYYPTFDSYSNLFTTKISVKFISDFLKSSESIIVSVLVGDSNPEYNLLVAIGELDPTERFRNAVKTEKPTRFIAKPEIIHQFRVGEQYISPFISLTFALNAVGLFFALFLFWSQNSALNCNNLFKLPIGYTISFMASIAIFELIFFDYYLGESIFTTIYRSIAATWAAVLLGSKTLRGLYQLRESGSR
;
A
#
# COMPACT_ATOMS: atom_id res chain seq x y z
N MET A 1 -47.97 39.24 -4.09
CA MET A 1 -48.98 38.73 -3.13
C MET A 1 -49.40 37.27 -3.40
N PHE A 2 -49.26 36.75 -4.62
CA PHE A 2 -49.64 35.36 -4.97
C PHE A 2 -48.68 34.25 -4.46
N LEU A 3 -47.41 34.56 -4.18
CA LEU A 3 -46.42 33.56 -3.73
C LEU A 3 -46.58 33.12 -2.26
N LYS A 4 -47.25 33.90 -1.40
CA LYS A 4 -47.49 33.51 0.01
C LYS A 4 -48.69 32.59 0.19
N LEU A 5 -49.64 32.59 -0.75
CA LEU A 5 -50.86 31.77 -0.65
C LEU A 5 -50.60 30.29 -1.01
N SER A 6 -49.69 30.05 -1.96
CA SER A 6 -49.32 28.68 -2.39
C SER A 6 -48.67 27.87 -1.26
N ASN A 7 -47.84 28.49 -0.42
CA ASN A 7 -47.13 27.80 0.66
C ASN A 7 -48.04 27.47 1.86
N ILE A 8 -49.15 28.19 2.02
CA ILE A 8 -50.13 27.92 3.08
C ILE A 8 -51.04 26.76 2.67
N ILE A 9 -51.37 26.65 1.39
CA ILE A 9 -52.21 25.56 0.87
C ILE A 9 -51.43 24.23 0.81
N THR A 10 -50.15 24.24 0.44
CA THR A 10 -49.31 23.03 0.54
C THR A 10 -49.01 22.61 1.98
N GLY A 11 -48.97 23.56 2.93
CA GLY A 11 -48.88 23.27 4.37
C GLY A 11 -50.14 22.63 4.96
N LEU A 12 -51.33 22.98 4.45
CA LEU A 12 -52.60 22.41 4.91
C LEU A 12 -52.85 20.99 4.37
N VAL A 13 -52.40 20.70 3.15
CA VAL A 13 -52.51 19.36 2.55
C VAL A 13 -51.61 18.32 3.25
N LEU A 14 -50.50 18.75 3.87
CA LEU A 14 -49.66 17.85 4.69
C LEU A 14 -50.22 17.58 6.10
N PHE A 15 -51.19 18.36 6.58
CA PHE A 15 -51.76 18.18 7.93
C PHE A 15 -53.06 17.35 7.95
N LEU A 16 -53.64 17.06 6.78
CA LEU A 16 -54.91 16.32 6.65
C LEU A 16 -54.72 14.81 6.37
N ALA A 17 -53.49 14.29 6.40
CA ALA A 17 -53.18 12.89 6.09
C ALA A 17 -52.90 12.00 7.33
N THR A 18 -53.35 12.38 8.53
CA THR A 18 -53.10 11.56 9.74
C THR A 18 -54.32 11.43 10.62
N PHE A 19 -55.38 10.80 10.10
CA PHE A 19 -56.27 9.93 10.87
C PHE A 19 -56.77 8.81 9.96
N SER A 20 -55.84 8.11 9.30
CA SER A 20 -56.14 6.79 8.76
C SER A 20 -56.07 5.80 9.92
N ASN A 21 -57.13 5.01 10.10
CA ASN A 21 -57.16 3.86 10.98
C ASN A 21 -55.94 2.98 10.65
N ALA A 22 -54.88 3.07 11.46
CA ALA A 22 -53.61 2.42 11.19
C ALA A 22 -53.42 1.24 12.14
N LEU A 23 -53.11 0.07 11.60
CA LEU A 23 -52.72 -1.10 12.38
C LEU A 23 -51.59 -0.71 13.36
N LYS A 24 -51.66 -1.14 14.62
CA LYS A 24 -50.63 -0.88 15.63
C LYS A 24 -49.91 -2.15 16.03
N VAL A 25 -48.60 -2.05 16.24
CA VAL A 25 -47.84 -3.12 16.88
C VAL A 25 -48.01 -2.98 18.40
N GLY A 26 -48.39 -4.07 19.05
CA GLY A 26 -48.60 -4.13 20.49
C GLY A 26 -47.63 -5.09 21.17
N ASN A 27 -47.24 -4.77 22.41
CA ASN A 27 -46.35 -5.60 23.24
C ASN A 27 -45.06 -6.04 22.53
N GLU A 28 -44.35 -5.07 21.97
CA GLU A 28 -43.04 -5.27 21.35
C GLU A 28 -42.02 -5.75 22.38
N LYS A 29 -41.43 -6.94 22.14
CA LYS A 29 -40.37 -7.49 22.96
C LYS A 29 -39.25 -7.98 22.07
N ILE A 30 -38.12 -7.28 22.14
CA ILE A 30 -36.85 -7.77 21.60
C ILE A 30 -36.12 -8.42 22.77
N LYS A 31 -35.77 -9.71 22.61
CA LYS A 31 -34.99 -10.47 23.59
C LYS A 31 -33.69 -10.91 22.96
N LEU A 32 -32.60 -10.74 23.69
CA LEU A 32 -31.32 -11.35 23.38
C LEU A 32 -31.16 -12.56 24.30
N ASP A 33 -31.11 -13.74 23.70
CA ASP A 33 -31.09 -15.04 24.38
C ASP A 33 -32.24 -15.21 25.40
N SER A 34 -32.02 -14.86 26.67
CA SER A 34 -32.98 -14.99 27.78
C SER A 34 -33.24 -13.69 28.55
N SER A 35 -32.55 -12.59 28.24
CA SER A 35 -32.80 -11.30 28.88
C SER A 35 -33.95 -10.56 28.20
N VAL A 36 -34.90 -10.09 29.01
CA VAL A 36 -36.02 -9.25 28.56
C VAL A 36 -35.63 -7.82 28.83
N SER A 37 -35.24 -7.08 27.80
CA SER A 37 -34.95 -5.66 27.91
C SER A 37 -36.09 -4.86 27.30
N SER A 38 -36.65 -3.94 28.08
CA SER A 38 -37.69 -2.98 27.69
C SER A 38 -37.11 -1.71 27.04
N SER A 39 -35.80 -1.67 26.82
CA SER A 39 -35.10 -0.53 26.23
C SER A 39 -35.18 -0.56 24.71
N LEU A 40 -35.40 0.61 24.10
CA LEU A 40 -35.47 0.79 22.65
C LEU A 40 -34.15 0.41 21.95
N THR A 41 -33.03 0.46 22.69
CA THR A 41 -31.69 0.08 22.24
C THR A 41 -31.17 -1.11 23.05
N LEU A 42 -30.65 -2.14 22.39
CA LEU A 42 -30.03 -3.30 23.04
C LEU A 42 -28.60 -3.53 22.51
N PRO A 43 -27.60 -3.71 23.39
CA PRO A 43 -26.25 -4.02 22.97
C PRO A 43 -26.15 -5.46 22.45
N LEU A 44 -25.52 -5.65 21.29
CA LEU A 44 -25.23 -6.96 20.70
C LEU A 44 -23.74 -7.30 20.87
N ASP A 45 -23.45 -8.36 21.60
CA ASP A 45 -22.09 -8.81 21.91
C ASP A 45 -21.77 -10.21 21.36
N LEU A 46 -20.50 -10.61 21.39
CA LEU A 46 -20.01 -11.90 20.87
C LEU A 46 -20.64 -13.12 21.54
N ASN A 47 -21.13 -12.96 22.77
CA ASN A 47 -21.74 -14.04 23.54
C ASN A 47 -23.21 -14.28 23.16
N ASN A 48 -23.82 -13.39 22.38
CA ASN A 48 -25.21 -13.52 22.00
C ASN A 48 -25.41 -14.54 20.88
N THR A 49 -26.34 -15.48 21.09
CA THR A 49 -26.54 -16.60 20.16
C THR A 49 -27.79 -16.39 19.31
N TYR A 50 -28.86 -15.89 19.93
CA TYR A 50 -30.15 -15.67 19.26
C TYR A 50 -30.76 -14.32 19.64
N ILE A 51 -31.31 -13.66 18.62
CA ILE A 51 -32.21 -12.52 18.77
C ILE A 51 -33.62 -13.05 18.58
N THR A 52 -34.46 -12.91 19.59
CA THR A 52 -35.87 -13.28 19.54
C THR A 52 -36.69 -12.01 19.47
N VAL A 53 -37.44 -11.84 18.38
CA VAL A 53 -38.37 -10.72 18.21
C VAL A 53 -39.78 -11.28 18.36
N SER A 54 -40.51 -10.72 19.31
CA SER A 54 -41.86 -11.11 19.68
C SER A 54 -42.75 -9.88 19.66
N PHE A 55 -43.85 -9.92 18.91
CA PHE A 55 -44.80 -8.82 18.85
C PHE A 55 -46.22 -9.33 18.59
N ASN A 56 -47.19 -8.51 18.99
CA ASN A 56 -48.60 -8.72 18.67
C ASN A 56 -49.03 -7.64 17.69
N LEU A 57 -50.02 -7.95 16.85
CA LEU A 57 -50.68 -6.98 16.00
C LEU A 57 -52.06 -6.69 16.58
N ILE A 58 -52.37 -5.41 16.70
CA ILE A 58 -53.58 -4.90 17.34
C ILE A 58 -54.28 -3.97 16.35
N ASP A 59 -55.60 -4.12 16.21
CA ASP A 59 -56.42 -3.19 15.44
C ASP A 59 -56.74 -1.93 16.27
N ASN A 60 -57.20 -0.85 15.64
CA ASN A 60 -57.38 0.47 16.29
C ASN A 60 -58.31 0.47 17.53
N GLU A 61 -59.14 -0.56 17.69
CA GLU A 61 -60.03 -0.76 18.85
C GLU A 61 -59.41 -1.59 19.98
N ASP A 62 -58.08 -1.74 20.00
CA ASP A 62 -57.33 -2.61 20.92
C ASP A 62 -57.75 -4.10 20.86
N MET A 63 -58.47 -4.48 19.80
CA MET A 63 -58.90 -5.85 19.54
C MET A 63 -57.79 -6.64 18.83
N LYS A 64 -57.64 -7.91 19.24
CA LYS A 64 -56.74 -8.86 18.59
C LYS A 64 -57.23 -9.12 17.17
N LEU A 65 -56.31 -9.11 16.21
CA LEU A 65 -56.63 -9.43 14.81
C LEU A 65 -57.34 -10.79 14.71
N ILE A 66 -58.46 -10.80 14.00
CA ILE A 66 -59.29 -11.99 13.76
C ILE A 66 -58.69 -12.85 12.63
N SER A 67 -57.92 -12.24 11.71
CA SER A 67 -57.26 -12.90 10.59
C SER A 67 -55.77 -12.55 10.53
N LYS A 68 -54.95 -13.52 10.09
CA LYS A 68 -53.51 -13.33 9.87
C LYS A 68 -53.30 -12.49 8.60
N PRO A 69 -52.46 -11.44 8.63
CA PRO A 69 -52.10 -10.69 7.42
C PRO A 69 -51.40 -11.57 6.38
N GLU A 70 -51.51 -11.21 5.10
CA GLU A 70 -50.91 -11.95 3.98
C GLU A 70 -49.38 -12.00 4.05
N GLN A 71 -48.75 -10.89 4.43
CA GLN A 71 -47.29 -10.77 4.56
C GLN A 71 -46.92 -10.18 5.93
N VAL A 72 -46.03 -10.87 6.64
CA VAL A 72 -45.41 -10.35 7.86
C VAL A 72 -43.92 -10.68 7.80
N ALA A 73 -43.07 -9.67 7.95
CA ALA A 73 -41.62 -9.83 7.97
C ALA A 73 -40.98 -8.92 9.03
N VAL A 74 -39.92 -9.42 9.66
CA VAL A 74 -39.02 -8.65 10.50
C VAL A 74 -37.80 -8.29 9.67
N LEU A 75 -37.52 -6.99 9.56
CA LEU A 75 -36.38 -6.45 8.87
C LEU A 75 -35.28 -6.11 9.87
N LEU A 76 -34.07 -6.51 9.54
CA LEU A 76 -32.85 -5.97 10.14
C LEU A 76 -32.19 -5.07 9.10
N SER A 77 -32.08 -3.78 9.36
CA SER A 77 -31.51 -2.80 8.43
C SER A 77 -30.40 -1.98 9.07
N THR A 78 -29.47 -1.47 8.25
CA THR A 78 -28.54 -0.43 8.71
C THR A 78 -29.27 0.90 8.97
N ALA A 79 -28.65 1.80 9.73
CA ALA A 79 -29.17 3.16 9.98
C ALA A 79 -29.55 3.89 8.67
N ASP A 80 -28.74 3.75 7.63
CA ASP A 80 -28.98 4.37 6.30
C ASP A 80 -29.98 3.60 5.43
N GLN A 81 -30.56 2.49 5.93
CA GLN A 81 -31.52 1.60 5.25
C GLN A 81 -31.08 0.98 3.90
N GLN A 82 -29.83 1.21 3.47
CA GLN A 82 -29.31 0.70 2.19
C GLN A 82 -29.13 -0.82 2.16
N LEU A 83 -29.00 -1.46 3.32
CA LEU A 83 -28.83 -2.90 3.43
C LEU A 83 -29.83 -3.44 4.45
N SER A 84 -30.65 -4.39 4.00
CA SER A 84 -31.70 -5.01 4.79
C SER A 84 -31.70 -6.52 4.64
N SER A 85 -32.08 -7.23 5.69
CA SER A 85 -32.31 -8.67 5.70
C SER A 85 -33.71 -8.97 6.25
N TYR A 86 -34.41 -9.89 5.62
CA TYR A 86 -35.81 -10.21 5.91
C TYR A 86 -35.91 -11.56 6.61
N TYR A 87 -36.68 -11.59 7.70
CA TYR A 87 -36.94 -12.80 8.48
C TYR A 87 -38.45 -12.95 8.68
N TYR A 88 -38.98 -14.14 8.43
CA TYR A 88 -40.42 -14.40 8.50
C TYR A 88 -40.79 -15.01 9.85
N PRO A 89 -41.65 -14.35 10.66
CA PRO A 89 -42.06 -14.88 11.96
C PRO A 89 -43.07 -16.01 11.84
N THR A 90 -43.05 -16.91 12.82
CA THR A 90 -44.09 -17.92 13.04
C THR A 90 -45.22 -17.33 13.88
N PHE A 91 -46.46 -17.59 13.48
CA PHE A 91 -47.66 -17.14 14.19
C PHE A 91 -48.20 -18.25 15.08
N ASP A 92 -48.37 -17.98 16.37
CA ASP A 92 -49.04 -18.88 17.31
C ASP A 92 -50.47 -18.39 17.58
N SER A 93 -51.45 -19.16 17.12
CA SER A 93 -52.88 -18.82 17.23
C SER A 93 -53.41 -18.83 18.67
N TYR A 94 -52.76 -19.53 19.60
CA TYR A 94 -53.19 -19.59 21.01
C TYR A 94 -52.77 -18.34 21.79
N SER A 95 -51.54 -17.87 21.56
CA SER A 95 -50.99 -16.69 22.23
C SER A 95 -51.19 -15.38 21.45
N ASN A 96 -51.64 -15.46 20.18
CA ASN A 96 -51.75 -14.35 19.22
C ASN A 96 -50.45 -13.57 19.06
N LEU A 97 -49.33 -14.30 19.01
CA LEU A 97 -48.00 -13.73 19.08
C LEU A 97 -47.18 -14.16 17.87
N PHE A 98 -46.59 -13.18 17.19
CA PHE A 98 -45.61 -13.41 16.15
C PHE A 98 -44.24 -13.53 16.78
N THR A 99 -43.60 -14.68 16.62
CA THR A 99 -42.24 -14.92 17.12
C THR A 99 -41.31 -15.24 15.96
N THR A 100 -40.17 -14.56 15.91
CA THR A 100 -39.04 -14.97 15.09
C THR A 100 -37.80 -15.14 15.94
N LYS A 101 -37.06 -16.22 15.70
CA LYS A 101 -35.78 -16.51 16.35
C LYS A 101 -34.68 -16.45 15.31
N ILE A 102 -33.90 -15.38 15.36
CA ILE A 102 -32.84 -15.09 14.41
C ILE A 102 -31.51 -15.49 15.07
N SER A 103 -30.76 -16.41 14.47
CA SER A 103 -29.42 -16.71 14.96
C SER A 103 -28.47 -15.60 14.52
N VAL A 104 -27.67 -15.09 15.46
CA VAL A 104 -26.65 -14.06 15.19
C VAL A 104 -25.66 -14.53 14.13
N LYS A 105 -25.41 -15.84 14.04
CA LYS A 105 -24.54 -16.44 13.00
C LYS A 105 -25.03 -16.17 11.57
N PHE A 106 -26.34 -16.20 11.34
CA PHE A 106 -26.93 -16.06 10.00
C PHE A 106 -27.13 -14.61 9.57
N ILE A 107 -26.92 -13.66 10.47
CA ILE A 107 -26.94 -12.23 10.12
C ILE A 107 -25.76 -11.96 9.19
N SER A 108 -25.99 -11.19 8.13
CA SER A 108 -24.94 -10.77 7.20
C SER A 108 -23.80 -10.07 7.95
N ASP A 109 -22.56 -10.40 7.60
CA ASP A 109 -21.37 -9.78 8.17
C ASP A 109 -21.34 -8.25 7.94
N PHE A 110 -21.97 -7.78 6.86
CA PHE A 110 -22.17 -6.34 6.61
C PHE A 110 -23.07 -5.68 7.65
N LEU A 111 -24.17 -6.32 8.05
CA LEU A 111 -25.04 -5.84 9.13
C LEU A 111 -24.34 -5.92 10.48
N LYS A 112 -23.55 -6.96 10.73
CA LYS A 112 -22.78 -7.09 11.98
C LYS A 112 -21.71 -6.01 12.12
N SER A 113 -21.17 -5.51 10.99
CA SER A 113 -20.15 -4.47 10.97
C SER A 113 -20.69 -3.03 11.04
N SER A 114 -22.02 -2.83 10.97
CA SER A 114 -22.60 -1.48 11.03
C SER A 114 -22.62 -0.93 12.45
N GLU A 115 -22.67 0.39 12.57
CA GLU A 115 -22.73 1.09 13.85
C GLU A 115 -24.02 0.80 14.61
N SER A 116 -25.15 0.72 13.90
CA SER A 116 -26.40 0.26 14.48
C SER A 116 -27.25 -0.53 13.48
N ILE A 117 -28.10 -1.40 14.02
CA ILE A 117 -29.01 -2.25 13.27
C ILE A 117 -30.44 -1.96 13.75
N ILE A 118 -31.24 -1.37 12.89
CA ILE A 118 -32.64 -1.08 13.16
C ILE A 118 -33.46 -2.35 12.92
N VAL A 119 -34.28 -2.72 13.90
CA VAL A 119 -35.24 -3.80 13.81
C VAL A 119 -36.60 -3.21 13.48
N SER A 120 -37.16 -3.56 12.34
CA SER A 120 -38.47 -3.08 11.89
C SER A 120 -39.42 -4.24 11.61
N VAL A 121 -40.71 -4.02 11.78
CA VAL A 121 -41.77 -4.96 11.41
C VAL A 121 -42.47 -4.40 10.17
N LEU A 122 -42.54 -5.22 9.13
CA LEU A 122 -43.32 -4.98 7.92
C LEU A 122 -44.52 -5.92 7.92
N VAL A 123 -45.71 -5.33 7.81
CA VAL A 123 -46.98 -6.02 7.61
C VAL A 123 -47.55 -5.55 6.27
N GLY A 124 -47.95 -6.51 5.45
CA GLY A 124 -48.62 -6.28 4.18
C GLY A 124 -49.90 -7.12 4.12
N ASP A 125 -51.00 -6.49 3.71
CA ASP A 125 -52.27 -7.14 3.47
C ASP A 125 -52.93 -6.54 2.20
N SER A 126 -53.90 -7.25 1.65
CA SER A 126 -54.66 -6.81 0.48
C SER A 126 -55.43 -5.50 0.75
N ASN A 127 -55.79 -5.23 2.01
CA ASN A 127 -56.33 -3.94 2.42
C ASN A 127 -55.18 -2.99 2.84
N PRO A 128 -55.00 -1.84 2.16
CA PRO A 128 -53.91 -0.91 2.45
C PRO A 128 -53.95 -0.30 3.86
N GLU A 129 -55.11 -0.29 4.53
CA GLU A 129 -55.24 0.21 5.91
C GLU A 129 -54.50 -0.67 6.93
N TYR A 130 -54.24 -1.93 6.59
CA TYR A 130 -53.50 -2.88 7.43
C TYR A 130 -52.01 -2.97 7.07
N ASN A 131 -51.53 -2.16 6.10
CA ASN A 131 -50.11 -2.10 5.77
C ASN A 131 -49.36 -1.27 6.80
N LEU A 132 -48.26 -1.81 7.32
CA LEU A 132 -47.50 -1.19 8.40
C LEU A 132 -46.01 -1.41 8.22
N LEU A 133 -45.23 -0.35 8.37
CA LEU A 133 -43.78 -0.43 8.53
C LEU A 133 -43.37 0.41 9.75
N VAL A 134 -42.98 -0.26 10.82
CA VAL A 134 -42.64 0.40 12.09
C VAL A 134 -41.32 -0.15 12.62
N ALA A 135 -40.44 0.76 13.07
CA ALA A 135 -39.23 0.41 13.79
C ALA A 135 -39.59 0.10 15.26
N ILE A 136 -39.27 -1.11 15.69
CA ILE A 136 -39.62 -1.65 17.03
C ILE A 136 -38.43 -1.63 17.99
N GLY A 137 -37.22 -1.34 17.49
CA GLY A 137 -36.03 -1.16 18.30
C GLY A 137 -34.74 -1.14 17.49
N GLU A 138 -33.65 -0.96 18.19
CA GLU A 138 -32.30 -0.82 17.64
C GLU A 138 -31.34 -1.75 18.38
N LEU A 139 -30.51 -2.47 17.62
CA LEU A 139 -29.41 -3.26 18.14
C LEU A 139 -28.13 -2.49 17.90
N ASP A 140 -27.31 -2.34 18.94
CA ASP A 140 -26.02 -1.65 18.90
C ASP A 140 -24.90 -2.70 19.04
N PRO A 141 -24.25 -3.12 17.93
CA PRO A 141 -23.17 -4.10 17.99
C PRO A 141 -21.95 -3.51 18.70
N THR A 142 -21.43 -4.15 19.73
CA THR A 142 -20.27 -3.65 20.48
C THR A 142 -19.02 -3.53 19.59
N GLU A 143 -18.08 -2.65 19.93
CA GLU A 143 -16.81 -2.51 19.18
C GLU A 143 -16.07 -3.83 19.02
N ARG A 144 -16.10 -4.69 20.05
CA ARG A 144 -15.49 -6.02 20.02
C ARG A 144 -16.17 -6.92 18.99
N PHE A 145 -17.50 -6.85 18.92
CA PHE A 145 -18.28 -7.60 17.95
C PHE A 145 -18.00 -7.13 16.51
N ARG A 146 -17.95 -5.80 16.28
CA ARG A 146 -17.64 -5.23 14.96
C ARG A 146 -16.24 -5.59 14.49
N ASN A 147 -15.24 -5.51 15.37
CA ASN A 147 -13.84 -5.82 15.04
C ASN A 147 -13.58 -7.31 14.79
N ALA A 148 -14.41 -8.21 15.34
CA ALA A 148 -14.30 -9.65 15.10
C ALA A 148 -14.75 -10.03 13.67
N VAL A 149 -15.58 -9.22 13.03
CA VAL A 149 -16.14 -9.49 11.72
C VAL A 149 -15.26 -8.86 10.63
N LYS A 150 -14.61 -9.70 9.82
CA LYS A 150 -13.80 -9.26 8.68
C LYS A 150 -14.68 -9.06 7.46
N THR A 151 -15.27 -7.87 7.33
CA THR A 151 -16.07 -7.52 6.16
C THR A 151 -15.19 -6.87 5.09
N GLU A 152 -14.88 -7.62 4.04
CA GLU A 152 -14.30 -7.02 2.83
C GLU A 152 -15.42 -6.37 2.01
N LYS A 153 -15.27 -5.07 1.71
CA LYS A 153 -16.22 -4.38 0.84
C LYS A 153 -16.19 -5.03 -0.55
N PRO A 154 -17.34 -5.22 -1.21
CA PRO A 154 -17.36 -5.80 -2.54
C PRO A 154 -16.53 -4.94 -3.49
N THR A 155 -15.73 -5.60 -4.33
CA THR A 155 -14.93 -4.95 -5.38
C THR A 155 -15.86 -4.23 -6.35
N ARG A 156 -15.93 -2.91 -6.24
CA ARG A 156 -16.71 -2.06 -7.15
C ARG A 156 -15.89 -1.75 -8.40
N PHE A 157 -16.58 -1.60 -9.52
CA PHE A 157 -16.00 -1.10 -10.78
C PHE A 157 -15.73 0.40 -10.68
N ILE A 158 -14.72 0.77 -9.90
CA ILE A 158 -14.24 2.15 -9.75
C ILE A 158 -12.88 2.25 -10.45
N ALA A 159 -12.53 3.44 -10.94
CA ALA A 159 -11.19 3.73 -11.43
C ALA A 159 -10.14 3.29 -10.39
N LYS A 160 -9.21 2.44 -10.82
CA LYS A 160 -8.11 1.99 -9.96
C LYS A 160 -7.13 3.15 -9.75
N PRO A 161 -6.45 3.20 -8.59
CA PRO A 161 -5.38 4.18 -8.39
C PRO A 161 -4.30 4.01 -9.46
N GLU A 162 -3.70 5.13 -9.87
CA GLU A 162 -2.59 5.16 -10.81
C GLU A 162 -1.35 4.48 -10.22
N ILE A 163 -0.63 3.70 -11.03
CA ILE A 163 0.60 3.03 -10.62
C ILE A 163 1.78 3.96 -10.95
N ILE A 164 2.37 4.54 -9.91
CA ILE A 164 3.56 5.39 -10.04
C ILE A 164 4.81 4.53 -9.83
N HIS A 165 5.63 4.39 -10.87
CA HIS A 165 6.92 3.71 -10.73
C HIS A 165 7.91 4.59 -9.95
N GLN A 166 8.37 4.10 -8.80
CA GLN A 166 9.39 4.77 -8.01
C GLN A 166 10.77 4.31 -8.47
N PHE A 167 11.51 5.20 -9.14
CA PHE A 167 12.89 4.95 -9.51
C PHE A 167 13.78 4.88 -8.27
N ARG A 168 14.85 4.09 -8.35
CA ARG A 168 15.89 4.09 -7.33
C ARG A 168 16.53 5.46 -7.26
N VAL A 169 16.72 5.95 -6.04
CA VAL A 169 17.48 7.18 -5.80
C VAL A 169 18.92 6.95 -6.24
N GLY A 170 19.51 7.92 -6.94
CA GLY A 170 20.93 7.87 -7.32
C GLY A 170 21.85 7.79 -6.09
N GLU A 171 23.03 7.21 -6.28
CA GLU A 171 24.04 7.14 -5.22
C GLU A 171 24.51 8.53 -4.80
N GLN A 172 24.84 8.69 -3.52
CA GLN A 172 25.34 9.95 -2.98
C GLN A 172 26.84 10.07 -3.26
N TYR A 173 27.24 11.13 -3.96
CA TYR A 173 28.64 11.45 -4.22
C TYR A 173 29.26 12.33 -3.14
N ILE A 174 30.58 12.21 -2.94
CA ILE A 174 31.36 13.04 -2.02
C ILE A 174 31.50 14.46 -2.59
N SER A 175 31.72 15.45 -1.73
CA SER A 175 31.96 16.82 -2.19
C SER A 175 33.23 16.90 -3.08
N PRO A 176 33.19 17.68 -4.19
CA PRO A 176 34.32 17.80 -5.11
C PRO A 176 35.61 18.30 -4.45
N PHE A 177 35.47 19.14 -3.42
CA PHE A 177 36.61 19.70 -2.68
C PHE A 177 37.43 18.63 -1.97
N ILE A 178 36.77 17.65 -1.34
CA ILE A 178 37.45 16.56 -0.64
C ILE A 178 38.20 15.70 -1.67
N SER A 179 37.54 15.33 -2.77
CA SER A 179 38.16 14.56 -3.86
C SER A 179 39.40 15.25 -4.43
N LEU A 180 39.29 16.56 -4.71
CA LEU A 180 40.40 17.37 -5.22
C LEU A 180 41.59 17.43 -4.25
N THR A 181 41.33 17.57 -2.96
CA THR A 181 42.38 17.62 -1.93
C THR A 181 43.18 16.31 -1.89
N PHE A 182 42.51 15.16 -1.97
CA PHE A 182 43.19 13.86 -2.05
C PHE A 182 43.99 13.69 -3.34
N ALA A 183 43.44 14.12 -4.48
CA ALA A 183 44.15 14.08 -5.75
C ALA A 183 45.44 14.93 -5.73
N LEU A 184 45.36 16.16 -5.19
CA LEU A 184 46.53 17.02 -5.02
C LEU A 184 47.56 16.43 -4.06
N ASN A 185 47.13 15.81 -2.97
CA ASN A 185 48.04 15.10 -2.07
C ASN A 185 48.76 13.94 -2.76
N ALA A 186 48.07 13.16 -3.59
CA ALA A 186 48.69 12.07 -4.36
C ALA A 186 49.77 12.61 -5.32
N VAL A 187 49.46 13.71 -6.03
CA VAL A 187 50.44 14.39 -6.90
C VAL A 187 51.61 14.95 -6.09
N GLY A 188 51.34 15.55 -4.92
CA GLY A 188 52.38 16.05 -4.01
C GLY A 188 53.32 14.94 -3.52
N LEU A 189 52.78 13.77 -3.14
CA LEU A 189 53.56 12.61 -2.75
C LEU A 189 54.41 12.06 -3.90
N PHE A 190 53.88 12.07 -5.13
CA PHE A 190 54.64 11.69 -6.32
C PHE A 190 55.86 12.62 -6.51
N PHE A 191 55.70 13.94 -6.40
CA PHE A 191 56.84 14.87 -6.45
C PHE A 191 57.81 14.69 -5.27
N ALA A 192 57.30 14.44 -4.07
CA ALA A 192 58.12 14.17 -2.90
C ALA A 192 59.02 12.93 -3.11
N LEU A 193 58.51 11.90 -3.79
CA LEU A 193 59.30 10.72 -4.16
C LEU A 193 60.48 11.08 -5.09
N PHE A 194 60.27 11.93 -6.10
CA PHE A 194 61.35 12.40 -6.97
C PHE A 194 62.40 13.21 -6.22
N LEU A 195 61.98 14.10 -5.32
CA LEU A 195 62.89 14.87 -4.47
C LEU A 195 63.71 13.93 -3.58
N PHE A 196 63.07 12.92 -2.98
CA PHE A 196 63.74 11.93 -2.17
C PHE A 196 64.77 11.11 -2.97
N TRP A 197 64.44 10.67 -4.19
CA TRP A 197 65.40 9.98 -5.05
C TRP A 197 66.57 10.87 -5.48
N SER A 198 66.30 12.15 -5.73
CA SER A 198 67.34 13.12 -6.07
C SER A 198 68.31 13.34 -4.89
N GLN A 199 67.80 13.46 -3.67
CA GLN A 199 68.64 13.68 -2.48
C GLN A 199 69.49 12.45 -2.12
N ASN A 200 68.95 11.24 -2.32
CA ASN A 200 69.66 10.00 -2.03
C ASN A 200 70.56 9.50 -3.17
N SER A 201 70.81 10.33 -4.19
CA SER A 201 71.61 9.95 -5.38
C SER A 201 71.12 8.69 -6.09
N ALA A 202 69.83 8.35 -5.94
CA ALA A 202 69.21 7.21 -6.64
C ALA A 202 69.02 7.51 -8.14
N LEU A 203 68.89 8.79 -8.49
CA LEU A 203 68.89 9.27 -9.88
C LEU A 203 70.34 9.47 -10.35
N ASN A 204 70.96 8.40 -10.84
CA ASN A 204 72.30 8.45 -11.40
C ASN A 204 72.29 8.17 -12.92
N CYS A 205 72.62 9.19 -13.71
CA CYS A 205 72.71 9.11 -15.17
C CYS A 205 74.16 9.01 -15.70
N ASN A 206 75.16 8.83 -14.82
CA ASN A 206 76.57 8.89 -15.20
C ASN A 206 76.99 7.79 -16.20
N ASN A 207 76.26 6.67 -16.23
CA ASN A 207 76.52 5.57 -17.14
C ASN A 207 75.69 5.62 -18.42
N LEU A 208 74.83 6.64 -18.59
CA LEU A 208 73.97 6.78 -19.76
C LEU A 208 74.79 6.89 -21.07
N PHE A 209 75.89 7.67 -21.04
CA PHE A 209 76.78 7.86 -22.19
C PHE A 209 77.73 6.68 -22.46
N LYS A 210 77.85 5.74 -21.52
CA LYS A 210 78.69 4.53 -21.68
C LYS A 210 77.92 3.36 -22.31
N LEU A 211 76.58 3.46 -22.33
CA LEU A 211 75.70 2.50 -22.98
C LEU A 211 75.51 2.88 -24.47
N PRO A 212 75.07 1.93 -25.33
CA PRO A 212 74.76 2.25 -26.71
C PRO A 212 73.53 3.17 -26.80
N ILE A 213 73.78 4.48 -26.78
CA ILE A 213 72.81 5.55 -26.54
C ILE A 213 71.57 5.47 -27.44
N GLY A 214 71.75 5.13 -28.72
CA GLY A 214 70.65 5.00 -29.67
C GLY A 214 69.67 3.89 -29.32
N TYR A 215 70.18 2.72 -28.91
CA TYR A 215 69.34 1.62 -28.44
C TYR A 215 68.71 1.94 -27.07
N THR A 216 69.46 2.59 -26.16
CA THR A 216 68.96 2.96 -24.83
C THR A 216 67.80 3.95 -24.90
N ILE A 217 67.94 5.01 -25.68
CA ILE A 217 66.87 6.02 -25.88
C ILE A 217 65.66 5.37 -26.56
N SER A 218 65.88 4.56 -27.60
CA SER A 218 64.77 3.90 -28.30
C SER A 218 64.03 2.91 -27.41
N PHE A 219 64.74 2.21 -26.52
CA PHE A 219 64.12 1.33 -25.52
C PHE A 219 63.30 2.13 -24.50
N MET A 220 63.82 3.23 -23.96
CA MET A 220 63.04 4.11 -23.07
C MET A 220 61.81 4.70 -23.77
N ALA A 221 61.94 5.10 -25.04
CA ALA A 221 60.81 5.55 -25.85
C ALA A 221 59.76 4.44 -26.04
N SER A 222 60.17 3.19 -26.22
CA SER A 222 59.23 2.07 -26.32
C SER A 222 58.42 1.85 -25.03
N ILE A 223 59.03 2.07 -23.86
CA ILE A 223 58.34 2.03 -22.56
C ILE A 223 57.33 3.19 -22.46
N ALA A 224 57.73 4.41 -22.83
CA ALA A 224 56.83 5.55 -22.84
C ALA A 224 55.63 5.37 -23.80
N ILE A 225 55.84 4.71 -24.94
CA ILE A 225 54.76 4.37 -25.88
C ILE A 225 53.75 3.41 -25.23
N PHE A 226 54.19 2.44 -24.43
CA PHE A 226 53.26 1.58 -23.68
C PHE A 226 52.39 2.38 -22.71
N GLU A 227 52.97 3.32 -21.96
CA GLU A 227 52.21 4.18 -21.06
C GLU A 227 51.18 5.02 -21.82
N LEU A 228 51.52 5.54 -23.01
CA LEU A 228 50.57 6.26 -23.87
C LEU A 228 49.45 5.35 -24.38
N ILE A 229 49.76 4.11 -24.79
CA ILE A 229 48.74 3.14 -25.22
C ILE A 229 47.77 2.83 -24.07
N PHE A 230 48.26 2.67 -22.84
CA PHE A 230 47.40 2.45 -21.68
C PHE A 230 46.61 3.70 -21.27
N PHE A 231 47.18 4.88 -21.46
CA PHE A 231 46.48 6.15 -21.26
C PHE A 231 45.33 6.33 -22.26
N ASP A 232 45.56 6.05 -23.54
CA ASP A 232 44.50 6.07 -24.57
C ASP A 232 43.40 5.05 -24.25
N TYR A 233 43.78 3.86 -23.79
CA TYR A 233 42.83 2.84 -23.33
C TYR A 233 41.97 3.35 -22.16
N TYR A 234 42.59 4.02 -21.17
CA TYR A 234 41.87 4.62 -20.05
C TYR A 234 40.89 5.72 -20.51
N LEU A 235 41.23 6.49 -21.55
CA LEU A 235 40.34 7.50 -22.14
C LEU A 235 39.20 6.90 -22.99
N GLY A 236 39.18 5.59 -23.22
CA GLY A 236 38.08 4.88 -23.87
C GLY A 236 38.42 4.20 -25.19
N GLU A 237 39.70 3.99 -25.52
CA GLU A 237 40.07 3.18 -26.68
C GLU A 237 39.57 1.72 -26.54
N SER A 238 39.28 1.08 -27.68
CA SER A 238 38.83 -0.32 -27.68
C SER A 238 39.94 -1.26 -27.23
N ILE A 239 39.60 -2.29 -26.46
CA ILE A 239 40.56 -3.31 -26.04
C ILE A 239 41.32 -3.96 -27.22
N PHE A 240 40.66 -4.14 -28.37
CA PHE A 240 41.32 -4.76 -29.54
C PHE A 240 42.37 -3.84 -30.17
N THR A 241 42.14 -2.53 -30.18
CA THR A 241 43.12 -1.57 -30.71
C THR A 241 44.30 -1.43 -29.75
N THR A 242 44.04 -1.42 -28.44
CA THR A 242 45.09 -1.49 -27.40
C THR A 242 45.94 -2.75 -27.54
N ILE A 243 45.33 -3.92 -27.72
CA ILE A 243 46.05 -5.19 -27.94
C ILE A 243 46.89 -5.11 -29.22
N TYR A 244 46.33 -4.64 -30.33
CA TYR A 244 47.08 -4.53 -31.58
C TYR A 244 48.29 -3.58 -31.46
N ARG A 245 48.08 -2.38 -30.89
CA ARG A 245 49.13 -1.37 -30.67
C ARG A 245 50.20 -1.88 -29.70
N SER A 246 49.80 -2.52 -28.61
CA SER A 246 50.72 -3.10 -27.62
C SER A 246 51.54 -4.26 -28.19
N ILE A 247 50.96 -5.13 -29.04
CA ILE A 247 51.73 -6.17 -29.75
C ILE A 247 52.81 -5.51 -30.62
N ALA A 248 52.45 -4.52 -31.42
CA ALA A 248 53.40 -3.80 -32.26
C ALA A 248 54.53 -3.15 -31.43
N ALA A 249 54.18 -2.48 -30.33
CA ALA A 249 55.15 -1.89 -29.41
C ALA A 249 56.03 -2.94 -28.71
N THR A 250 55.48 -4.12 -28.40
CA THR A 250 56.20 -5.24 -27.76
C THR A 250 57.34 -5.73 -28.63
N TRP A 251 57.11 -5.91 -29.93
CA TRP A 251 58.16 -6.32 -30.86
C TRP A 251 59.34 -5.34 -30.86
N ALA A 252 59.07 -4.04 -30.90
CA ALA A 252 60.09 -3.00 -30.83
C ALA A 252 60.81 -3.02 -29.47
N ALA A 253 60.07 -3.07 -28.37
CA ALA A 253 60.61 -3.06 -27.01
C ALA A 253 61.50 -4.27 -26.71
N VAL A 254 61.12 -5.47 -27.15
CA VAL A 254 61.91 -6.69 -26.94
C VAL A 254 63.23 -6.63 -27.71
N LEU A 255 63.21 -6.22 -28.98
CA LEU A 255 64.42 -6.15 -29.81
C LEU A 255 65.39 -5.07 -29.29
N LEU A 256 64.87 -3.88 -28.99
CA LEU A 256 65.68 -2.76 -28.48
C LEU A 256 66.15 -3.06 -27.06
N GLY A 257 65.27 -3.58 -26.20
CA GLY A 257 65.57 -3.97 -24.83
C GLY A 257 66.61 -5.07 -24.73
N SER A 258 66.57 -6.08 -25.60
CA SER A 258 67.59 -7.14 -25.62
C SER A 258 68.99 -6.57 -25.91
N LYS A 259 69.10 -5.60 -26.83
CA LYS A 259 70.37 -4.95 -27.16
C LYS A 259 70.87 -4.04 -26.02
N THR A 260 69.99 -3.28 -25.38
CA THR A 260 70.36 -2.40 -24.26
C THR A 260 70.80 -3.19 -23.03
N LEU A 261 70.06 -4.24 -22.67
CA LEU A 261 70.38 -5.12 -21.54
C LEU A 261 71.71 -5.87 -21.76
N ARG A 262 72.01 -6.30 -22.99
CA ARG A 262 73.32 -6.87 -23.34
C ARG A 262 74.45 -5.86 -23.18
N GLY A 263 74.25 -4.61 -23.62
CA GLY A 263 75.21 -3.53 -23.40
C GLY A 263 75.45 -3.24 -21.91
N LEU A 264 74.40 -3.26 -21.11
CA LEU A 264 74.48 -3.10 -19.65
C LEU A 264 75.23 -4.26 -18.99
N TYR A 265 75.02 -5.49 -19.47
CA TYR A 265 75.74 -6.67 -19.00
C TYR A 265 77.25 -6.56 -19.26
N GLN A 266 77.63 -6.15 -20.48
CA GLN A 266 79.04 -5.94 -20.84
C GLN A 266 79.71 -4.83 -20.00
N LEU A 267 78.99 -3.73 -19.75
CA LEU A 267 79.47 -2.63 -18.91
C LEU A 267 79.70 -3.08 -17.45
N ARG A 268 78.85 -3.99 -16.95
CA ARG A 268 78.99 -4.60 -15.62
C ARG A 268 80.21 -5.53 -15.55
N GLU A 269 80.45 -6.34 -16.57
CA GLU A 269 81.64 -7.21 -16.64
C GLU A 269 82.94 -6.41 -16.71
N SER A 270 82.93 -5.23 -17.36
CA SER A 270 84.09 -4.34 -17.42
C SER A 270 84.34 -3.54 -16.12
N GLY A 271 83.64 -3.86 -15.02
CA GLY A 271 83.83 -3.23 -13.70
C GLY A 271 83.33 -1.79 -13.59
N SER A 272 82.69 -1.25 -14.63
CA SER A 272 82.10 0.10 -14.63
C SER A 272 80.65 0.02 -14.15
N ARG A 273 80.44 0.17 -12.84
CA ARG A 273 79.09 0.24 -12.24
C ARG A 273 78.52 1.64 -12.22
#